data_AF-A0A5E4NZ49-F1
#
_entry.id   AF-A0A5E4NZ49-F1
#
_cell.length_a   1.000
_cell.length_b   1.000
_cell.length_c   1.000
_cell.angle_alpha   90.00
_cell.angle_beta   90.00
_cell.angle_gamma   90.00
#
_symmetry.space_group_name_H-M   'P 1'
#
loop_
_entity.id
_entity.type
_entity.pdbx_description
1 polymer ?
#
loop_
_entity_poly.entity_id
_entity_poly.type
_entity_poly.pdbx_seq_one_letter_code
_entity_poly.pdbx_strand_id
1 'polypeptide(L)'
;MVSDILAEHGILFLGSRLKRVADRMQAEATEVLERLELGVQPSQVILLAALDRFGPLSVGEAVEALGTSQPAVTRLVATLVEAGLVSADRGTRDQRSKTLDLTEGGRALVVRIKSTLWPAVRAAAESLTADLSGSFLQQLEGLEANLARRSLTARVDDARKTATPALNGLRIVQYSEALAPAFAEITREWVEGFFKIENEDRRIIEDPQGTIIDRGGFILFVEAEGLGIVGTCALIKIEDGVFELTKMGVKASARGRKAGEFLLDAVLKRAEAMGLDELFLLTNDKLGAAVHLYEKAGFQHDAEIMRRFGGRYARANVAMRYPLETKDKRMVKVARIRPARSRDDLAEVAQLFRDYADLIGVDLTSQNFEAEVANLPGAYAPPAGELFLAINPDGTPIGCVGLRPFEAGRRCELKRLFVRPGVQGAGLGRRLLDVALAAARKAGYREMVLDCLPQLEKAIALYDRTGFARTAPYWNNVIPGAIYFAKDLAA
;
A
#
# COMPACT_ATOMS: atom_id res chain seq x y z
N MET A 1 17.95 -26.28 -31.02
CA MET A 1 16.74 -25.92 -30.26
C MET A 1 15.65 -25.63 -31.28
N VAL A 2 14.45 -26.18 -31.10
CA VAL A 2 13.29 -25.83 -31.93
C VAL A 2 12.85 -24.42 -31.51
N SER A 3 12.74 -23.49 -32.44
CA SER A 3 12.31 -22.13 -32.15
C SER A 3 10.79 -22.05 -31.93
N ASP A 4 10.34 -21.09 -31.12
CA ASP A 4 8.91 -20.87 -30.87
C ASP A 4 8.27 -20.17 -32.07
N ILE A 5 7.74 -20.98 -32.99
CA ILE A 5 7.10 -20.51 -34.23
C ILE A 5 5.96 -19.51 -33.97
N LEU A 6 5.25 -19.65 -32.84
CA LEU A 6 4.15 -18.75 -32.49
C LEU A 6 4.70 -17.37 -32.06
N ALA A 7 5.80 -17.35 -31.32
CA ALA A 7 6.46 -16.10 -30.93
C ALA A 7 7.12 -15.40 -32.14
N GLU A 8 7.84 -16.14 -32.99
CA GLU A 8 8.58 -15.59 -34.13
C GLU A 8 7.68 -14.86 -35.15
N HIS A 9 6.45 -15.33 -35.35
CA HIS A 9 5.52 -14.75 -36.33
C HIS A 9 4.58 -13.71 -35.70
N GLY A 10 4.77 -13.36 -34.42
CA GLY A 10 4.13 -12.23 -33.76
C GLY A 10 2.61 -12.18 -33.93
N ILE A 11 2.13 -11.13 -34.62
CA ILE A 11 0.69 -10.88 -34.82
C ILE A 11 -0.02 -11.96 -35.63
N LEU A 12 0.71 -12.67 -36.51
CA LEU A 12 0.12 -13.64 -37.44
C LEU A 12 -0.56 -14.80 -36.70
N PHE A 13 -0.04 -15.18 -35.52
CA PHE A 13 -0.59 -16.23 -34.69
C PHE A 13 -1.16 -15.71 -33.36
N LEU A 14 -1.65 -14.46 -33.34
CA LEU A 14 -2.14 -13.82 -32.12
C LEU A 14 -3.19 -14.66 -31.38
N GLY A 15 -4.19 -15.18 -32.09
CA GLY A 15 -5.23 -16.02 -31.49
C GLY A 15 -4.68 -17.29 -30.84
N SER A 16 -3.70 -17.94 -31.48
CA SER A 16 -3.05 -19.15 -30.94
C SER A 16 -2.18 -18.84 -29.72
N ARG A 17 -1.51 -17.69 -29.69
CA ARG A 17 -0.74 -17.24 -28.51
C ARG A 17 -1.65 -16.93 -27.32
N LEU A 18 -2.74 -16.21 -27.56
CA LEU A 18 -3.75 -15.93 -26.53
C LEU A 18 -4.36 -17.22 -25.98
N LYS A 19 -4.68 -18.18 -26.86
CA LYS A 19 -5.17 -19.49 -26.45
C LYS A 19 -4.12 -20.25 -25.63
N ARG A 20 -2.86 -20.28 -26.06
CA ARG A 20 -1.76 -20.95 -25.33
C ARG A 20 -1.59 -20.39 -23.92
N VAL A 21 -1.65 -19.07 -23.77
CA VAL A 21 -1.61 -18.41 -22.45
C VAL A 21 -2.84 -18.79 -21.63
N ALA A 22 -4.04 -18.72 -22.22
CA ALA A 22 -5.28 -19.08 -21.53
C ALA A 22 -5.29 -20.54 -21.05
N ASP A 23 -4.90 -21.49 -21.92
CA ASP A 23 -4.84 -22.92 -21.60
C ASP A 23 -3.85 -23.18 -20.46
N ARG A 24 -2.69 -22.51 -20.48
CA ARG A 24 -1.70 -22.61 -19.40
C ARG A 24 -2.23 -22.06 -18.08
N MET A 25 -2.84 -20.87 -18.10
CA MET A 25 -3.42 -20.26 -16.90
C MET A 25 -4.55 -21.11 -16.33
N GLN A 26 -5.37 -21.73 -17.17
CA GLN A 26 -6.44 -22.63 -16.72
C GLN A 26 -5.91 -23.90 -16.08
N ALA A 27 -4.87 -24.52 -16.66
CA ALA A 27 -4.23 -25.69 -16.06
C ALA A 27 -3.65 -25.38 -14.67
N GLU A 28 -2.93 -24.26 -14.53
CA GLU A 28 -2.36 -23.82 -13.25
C GLU A 28 -3.47 -23.41 -12.25
N ALA A 29 -4.58 -22.85 -12.71
CA ALA A 29 -5.73 -22.54 -11.86
C ALA A 29 -6.42 -23.81 -11.32
N THR A 30 -6.54 -24.87 -12.14
CA THR A 30 -7.07 -26.16 -11.68
C THR A 30 -6.22 -26.75 -10.56
N GLU A 31 -4.88 -26.75 -10.72
CA GLU A 31 -3.96 -27.25 -9.69
C GLU A 31 -4.12 -26.50 -8.35
N VAL A 32 -4.28 -25.17 -8.41
CA VAL A 32 -4.51 -24.35 -7.21
C VAL A 32 -5.82 -24.72 -6.51
N LEU A 33 -6.91 -24.93 -7.26
CA LEU A 33 -8.20 -25.30 -6.70
C LEU A 33 -8.21 -26.71 -6.07
N GLU A 34 -7.53 -27.66 -6.72
CA GLU A 34 -7.36 -29.03 -6.22
C GLU A 34 -6.60 -29.04 -4.90
N ARG A 35 -5.47 -28.32 -4.83
CA ARG A 35 -4.65 -28.24 -3.61
C ARG A 35 -5.37 -27.57 -2.44
N LEU A 36 -6.33 -26.68 -2.72
CA LEU A 36 -7.15 -26.05 -1.69
C LEU A 36 -8.38 -26.88 -1.30
N GLU A 37 -8.57 -28.05 -1.93
CA GLU A 37 -9.69 -28.96 -1.67
C GLU A 37 -11.03 -28.20 -1.74
N LEU A 38 -11.18 -27.37 -2.78
CA LEU A 38 -12.38 -26.56 -2.98
C LEU A 38 -13.49 -27.31 -3.74
N GLY A 39 -13.16 -28.46 -4.35
CA GLY A 39 -14.14 -29.32 -5.01
C GLY A 39 -14.79 -28.72 -6.26
N VAL A 40 -14.19 -27.69 -6.84
CA VAL A 40 -14.71 -26.98 -8.03
C VAL A 40 -13.61 -26.69 -9.04
N GLN A 41 -14.00 -26.52 -10.30
CA GLN A 41 -13.13 -26.20 -11.43
C GLN A 41 -13.10 -24.69 -11.72
N PRO A 42 -12.06 -24.15 -12.39
CA PRO A 42 -11.95 -22.71 -12.64
C PRO A 42 -13.15 -22.10 -13.36
N SER A 43 -13.71 -22.83 -14.33
CA SER A 43 -14.89 -22.43 -15.09
C SER A 43 -16.20 -22.48 -14.27
N GLN A 44 -16.22 -23.22 -13.17
CA GLN A 44 -17.36 -23.22 -12.24
C GLN A 44 -17.29 -22.03 -11.28
N VAL A 45 -16.08 -21.64 -10.86
CA VAL A 45 -15.87 -20.49 -9.97
C VAL A 45 -16.43 -19.19 -10.58
N ILE A 46 -16.30 -19.00 -11.90
CA ILE A 46 -16.83 -17.80 -12.57
C ILE A 46 -18.37 -17.73 -12.53
N LEU A 47 -19.07 -18.86 -12.64
CA LEU A 47 -20.54 -18.89 -12.54
C LEU A 47 -21.01 -18.70 -11.10
N LEU A 48 -20.33 -19.31 -10.13
CA LEU A 48 -20.59 -19.07 -8.71
C LEU A 48 -20.39 -17.59 -8.34
N ALA A 49 -19.36 -16.94 -8.90
CA ALA A 49 -19.10 -15.51 -8.72
C ALA A 49 -20.21 -14.64 -9.33
N ALA A 50 -20.75 -15.03 -10.50
CA ALA A 50 -21.83 -14.30 -11.14
C ALA A 50 -23.13 -14.37 -10.32
N LEU A 51 -23.50 -15.55 -9.82
CA LEU A 51 -24.70 -15.74 -8.99
C LEU A 51 -24.58 -15.04 -7.62
N ASP A 52 -23.39 -15.04 -7.02
CA ASP A 52 -23.15 -14.29 -5.79
C ASP A 52 -23.26 -12.77 -6.00
N ARG A 53 -22.77 -12.26 -7.13
CA ARG A 53 -22.79 -10.82 -7.43
C ARG A 53 -24.16 -10.32 -7.84
N PHE A 54 -24.85 -11.05 -8.72
CA PHE A 54 -26.10 -10.59 -9.34
C PHE A 54 -27.35 -11.20 -8.69
N GLY A 55 -27.17 -12.12 -7.75
CA GLY A 55 -28.26 -12.91 -7.18
C GLY A 55 -28.76 -13.97 -8.18
N PRO A 56 -30.02 -14.43 -8.04
CA PRO A 56 -30.57 -15.43 -8.93
C PRO A 56 -30.59 -14.97 -10.39
N LEU A 57 -30.09 -15.81 -11.30
CA LEU A 57 -29.99 -15.50 -12.74
C LEU A 57 -30.72 -16.55 -13.57
N SER A 58 -31.32 -16.16 -14.69
CA SER A 58 -31.68 -17.10 -15.75
C SER A 58 -30.43 -17.61 -16.50
N VAL A 59 -30.57 -18.71 -17.25
CA VAL A 59 -29.49 -19.20 -18.12
C VAL A 59 -29.06 -18.15 -19.14
N GLY A 60 -30.01 -17.34 -19.65
CA GLY A 60 -29.72 -16.25 -20.58
C GLY A 60 -28.90 -15.13 -19.95
N GLU A 61 -29.27 -14.70 -18.74
CA GLU A 61 -28.51 -13.69 -17.98
C GLU A 61 -27.12 -14.20 -17.58
N ALA A 62 -26.99 -15.49 -17.25
CA ALA A 62 -25.69 -16.10 -16.99
C ALA A 62 -24.80 -16.16 -18.25
N VAL A 63 -25.38 -16.38 -19.44
CA VAL A 63 -24.67 -16.29 -20.73
C VAL A 63 -24.14 -14.88 -20.97
N GLU A 64 -24.99 -13.88 -20.74
CA GLU A 64 -24.62 -12.47 -20.90
C GLU A 64 -23.54 -12.06 -19.89
N ALA A 65 -23.71 -12.40 -18.61
CA ALA A 65 -22.78 -12.06 -17.54
C ALA A 65 -21.40 -12.69 -17.71
N LEU A 66 -21.34 -13.91 -18.27
CA LEU A 66 -20.07 -14.64 -18.47
C LEU A 66 -19.45 -14.42 -19.85
N GLY A 67 -20.17 -13.82 -20.80
CA GLY A 67 -19.70 -13.61 -22.17
C GLY A 67 -19.35 -14.92 -22.89
N THR A 68 -20.02 -16.02 -22.57
CA THR A 68 -19.74 -17.35 -23.13
C THR A 68 -20.96 -17.98 -23.78
N SER A 69 -20.77 -19.05 -24.54
CA SER A 69 -21.87 -19.70 -25.25
C SER A 69 -22.89 -20.34 -24.30
N GLN A 70 -24.17 -20.36 -24.69
CA GLN A 70 -25.24 -21.03 -23.94
C GLN A 70 -24.96 -22.51 -23.63
N PRO A 71 -24.40 -23.32 -24.57
CA PRO A 71 -24.00 -24.69 -24.26
C PRO A 71 -22.94 -24.79 -23.15
N ALA A 72 -22.02 -23.81 -23.05
CA ALA A 72 -21.01 -23.79 -21.98
C ALA A 72 -21.64 -23.52 -20.62
N VAL A 73 -22.52 -22.51 -20.51
CA VAL A 73 -23.25 -22.21 -19.27
C VAL A 73 -24.12 -23.39 -18.84
N THR A 74 -24.80 -24.03 -19.79
CA THR A 74 -25.67 -25.18 -19.48
C THR A 74 -24.90 -26.35 -18.88
N ARG A 75 -23.70 -26.63 -19.39
CA ARG A 75 -22.81 -27.66 -18.83
C ARG A 75 -22.33 -27.29 -17.42
N LEU A 76 -21.93 -26.04 -17.21
CA LEU A 76 -21.49 -25.56 -15.89
C LEU A 76 -22.61 -25.70 -14.85
N VAL A 77 -23.82 -25.25 -15.20
CA VAL A 77 -25.01 -25.39 -14.35
C VAL A 77 -25.25 -26.85 -13.98
N ALA A 78 -25.23 -27.77 -14.95
CA ALA A 78 -25.46 -29.18 -14.68
C ALA A 78 -24.47 -29.74 -13.65
N THR A 79 -23.18 -29.45 -13.80
CA THR A 79 -22.14 -29.91 -12.87
C THR A 79 -22.25 -29.29 -11.47
N LEU A 80 -22.67 -28.02 -11.37
CA LEU A 80 -22.84 -27.34 -10.08
C LEU A 80 -24.13 -27.76 -9.35
N VAL A 81 -25.17 -28.12 -10.10
CA VAL A 81 -26.39 -28.72 -9.56
C VAL A 81 -26.09 -30.12 -9.01
N GLU A 82 -25.34 -30.93 -9.75
CA GLU A 82 -24.90 -32.26 -9.29
C GLU A 82 -24.03 -32.17 -8.03
N ALA A 83 -23.16 -31.16 -7.94
CA ALA A 83 -22.37 -30.87 -6.74
C ALA A 83 -23.17 -30.25 -5.58
N GLY A 84 -24.47 -29.97 -5.76
CA GLY A 84 -25.32 -29.36 -4.73
C GLY A 84 -25.00 -27.90 -4.41
N LEU A 85 -24.25 -27.21 -5.27
CA LEU A 85 -23.79 -25.82 -5.07
C LEU A 85 -24.73 -24.78 -5.71
N VAL A 86 -25.51 -25.19 -6.72
CA VAL A 86 -26.48 -24.35 -7.43
C VAL A 86 -27.81 -25.07 -7.49
N SER A 87 -28.92 -24.36 -7.26
CA SER A 87 -30.26 -24.83 -7.58
C SER A 87 -30.70 -24.32 -8.95
N ALA A 88 -31.56 -25.07 -9.64
CA ALA A 88 -32.10 -24.70 -10.94
C ALA A 88 -33.60 -24.95 -10.96
N ASP A 89 -34.36 -23.97 -10.46
CA ASP A 89 -35.82 -24.05 -10.31
C ASP A 89 -36.55 -23.35 -11.46
N ARG A 90 -37.79 -23.75 -11.74
CA ARG A 90 -38.64 -23.01 -12.68
C ARG A 90 -39.08 -21.73 -12.00
N GLY A 91 -38.70 -20.58 -12.55
CA GLY A 91 -38.95 -19.28 -11.93
C GLY A 91 -40.44 -18.97 -11.71
N THR A 92 -40.75 -18.16 -10.70
CA THR A 92 -42.12 -17.74 -10.36
C THR A 92 -42.68 -16.66 -11.29
N ARG A 93 -41.85 -15.98 -12.09
CA ARG A 93 -42.24 -14.89 -13.02
C ARG A 93 -42.39 -15.30 -14.49
N ASP A 94 -41.69 -16.35 -14.92
CA ASP A 94 -41.76 -16.87 -16.30
C ASP A 94 -41.53 -18.39 -16.29
N GLN A 95 -42.58 -19.15 -16.61
CA GLN A 95 -42.56 -20.62 -16.58
C GLN A 95 -41.65 -21.24 -17.68
N ARG A 96 -41.09 -20.42 -18.58
CA ARG A 96 -40.23 -20.86 -19.68
C ARG A 96 -38.73 -20.80 -19.37
N SER A 97 -38.31 -20.11 -18.30
CA SER A 97 -36.89 -19.93 -17.97
C SER A 97 -36.53 -20.52 -16.61
N LYS A 98 -35.44 -21.31 -16.55
CA LYS A 98 -34.90 -21.84 -15.29
C LYS A 98 -34.13 -20.73 -14.58
N THR A 99 -34.49 -20.46 -13.33
CA THR A 99 -33.79 -19.57 -12.42
C THR A 99 -32.72 -20.36 -11.67
N LEU A 100 -31.50 -19.87 -11.73
CA LEU A 100 -30.32 -20.41 -11.09
C LEU A 100 -30.07 -19.61 -9.82
N ASP A 101 -29.84 -20.26 -8.69
CA ASP A 101 -29.44 -19.59 -7.44
C ASP A 101 -28.39 -20.43 -6.69
N LEU A 102 -27.63 -19.78 -5.80
CA LEU A 102 -26.70 -20.47 -4.91
C LEU A 102 -27.48 -21.15 -3.79
N THR A 103 -27.23 -22.44 -3.61
CA THR A 103 -27.66 -23.17 -2.41
C THR A 103 -26.91 -22.66 -1.18
N GLU A 104 -27.31 -23.09 0.01
CA GLU A 104 -26.55 -22.80 1.24
C GLU A 104 -25.09 -23.26 1.15
N GLY A 105 -24.86 -24.45 0.60
CA GLY A 105 -23.52 -24.97 0.31
C GLY A 105 -22.75 -24.13 -0.71
N GLY A 106 -23.42 -23.67 -1.76
CA GLY A 106 -22.85 -22.74 -2.75
C GLY A 106 -22.42 -21.42 -2.14
N ARG A 107 -23.26 -20.81 -1.29
CA ARG A 107 -22.97 -19.55 -0.58
C ARG A 107 -21.79 -19.72 0.37
N ALA A 108 -21.76 -20.80 1.15
CA ALA A 108 -20.64 -21.11 2.04
C ALA A 108 -19.32 -21.30 1.27
N LEU A 109 -19.36 -22.01 0.13
CA LEU A 109 -18.18 -22.17 -0.72
C LEU A 109 -17.71 -20.84 -1.30
N VAL A 110 -18.62 -19.99 -1.79
CA VAL A 110 -18.25 -18.66 -2.29
C VAL A 110 -17.58 -17.81 -1.21
N VAL A 111 -18.10 -17.82 0.03
CA VAL A 111 -17.45 -17.13 1.17
C VAL A 111 -16.04 -17.68 1.42
N ARG A 112 -15.87 -19.01 1.38
CA ARG A 112 -14.55 -19.65 1.49
C ARG A 112 -13.62 -19.20 0.38
N ILE A 113 -14.05 -19.27 -0.89
CA ILE A 113 -13.25 -18.80 -2.03
C ILE A 113 -12.89 -17.31 -1.85
N LYS A 114 -13.84 -16.43 -1.44
CA LYS A 114 -13.64 -14.97 -1.24
C LYS A 114 -12.56 -14.68 -0.22
N SER A 115 -12.52 -15.50 0.80
CA SER A 115 -11.67 -15.30 1.94
C SER A 115 -10.30 -15.99 1.80
N THR A 116 -10.18 -17.03 0.97
CA THR A 116 -8.93 -17.82 0.84
C THR A 116 -8.26 -17.73 -0.53
N LEU A 117 -9.01 -17.68 -1.63
CA LEU A 117 -8.47 -17.79 -2.98
C LEU A 117 -8.35 -16.44 -3.70
N TRP A 118 -9.43 -15.65 -3.75
CA TRP A 118 -9.47 -14.41 -4.55
C TRP A 118 -8.34 -13.41 -4.23
N PRO A 119 -7.97 -13.15 -2.95
CA PRO A 119 -6.87 -12.25 -2.64
C PRO A 119 -5.53 -12.72 -3.21
N ALA A 120 -5.26 -14.03 -3.11
CA ALA A 120 -4.01 -14.61 -3.60
C ALA A 120 -3.96 -14.63 -5.14
N VAL A 121 -5.08 -14.94 -5.81
CA VAL A 121 -5.18 -14.88 -7.28
C VAL A 121 -5.03 -13.45 -7.78
N ARG A 122 -5.63 -12.46 -7.10
CA ARG A 122 -5.47 -11.03 -7.44
C ARG A 122 -4.00 -10.61 -7.36
N ALA A 123 -3.34 -10.87 -6.23
CA ALA A 123 -1.93 -10.51 -6.05
C ALA A 123 -1.03 -11.21 -7.08
N ALA A 124 -1.32 -12.47 -7.42
CA ALA A 124 -0.59 -13.21 -8.44
C ALA A 124 -0.81 -12.62 -9.84
N ALA A 125 -2.02 -12.19 -10.18
CA ALA A 125 -2.33 -11.53 -11.45
C ALA A 125 -1.66 -10.15 -11.56
N GLU A 126 -1.74 -9.33 -10.51
CA GLU A 126 -1.06 -8.03 -10.44
C GLU A 126 0.46 -8.18 -10.59
N SER A 127 1.05 -9.15 -9.89
CA SER A 127 2.47 -9.50 -10.01
C SER A 127 2.86 -10.00 -11.41
N LEU A 128 1.95 -10.71 -12.09
CA LEU A 128 2.19 -11.21 -13.45
C LEU A 128 2.25 -10.07 -14.48
N THR A 129 1.52 -8.98 -14.23
CA THR A 129 1.42 -7.83 -15.14
C THR A 129 2.27 -6.61 -14.76
N ALA A 130 2.90 -6.60 -13.58
CA ALA A 130 3.54 -5.42 -12.99
C ALA A 130 4.60 -4.75 -13.88
N ASP A 131 5.38 -5.52 -14.62
CA ASP A 131 6.51 -5.04 -15.42
C ASP A 131 6.20 -4.97 -16.94
N LEU A 132 4.94 -5.10 -17.33
CA LEU A 132 4.54 -5.06 -18.74
C LEU A 132 4.58 -3.61 -19.26
N SER A 133 5.38 -3.36 -20.30
CA SER A 133 5.47 -2.07 -20.99
C SER A 133 5.67 -2.26 -22.49
N GLY A 134 5.41 -1.21 -23.29
CA GLY A 134 5.49 -1.25 -24.76
C GLY A 134 4.19 -1.69 -25.44
N SER A 135 4.30 -2.07 -26.72
CA SER A 135 3.17 -2.49 -27.57
C SER A 135 2.48 -3.77 -27.08
N PHE A 136 1.24 -4.03 -27.53
CA PHE A 136 0.47 -5.21 -27.08
C PHE A 136 1.20 -6.55 -27.30
N LEU A 137 1.95 -6.71 -28.40
CA LEU A 137 2.78 -7.91 -28.62
C LEU A 137 3.95 -8.00 -27.63
N GLN A 138 4.59 -6.89 -27.30
CA GLN A 138 5.64 -6.84 -26.28
C GLN A 138 5.08 -7.14 -24.88
N GLN A 139 3.85 -6.70 -24.59
CA GLN A 139 3.14 -7.07 -23.36
C GLN A 139 2.77 -8.55 -23.34
N LEU A 140 2.33 -9.13 -24.46
CA LEU A 140 2.04 -10.56 -24.57
C LEU A 140 3.31 -11.42 -24.44
N GLU A 141 4.42 -10.99 -25.03
CA GLU A 141 5.75 -11.60 -24.84
C GLU A 141 6.21 -11.51 -23.38
N GLY A 142 6.03 -10.34 -22.75
CA GLY A 142 6.30 -10.15 -21.33
C GLY A 142 5.46 -11.09 -20.45
N LEU A 143 4.18 -11.27 -20.79
CA LEU A 143 3.28 -12.18 -20.06
C LEU A 143 3.72 -13.64 -20.19
N GLU A 144 4.04 -14.09 -21.39
CA GLU A 144 4.56 -15.44 -21.66
C GLU A 144 5.90 -15.69 -20.94
N ALA A 145 6.82 -14.72 -20.99
CA ALA A 145 8.11 -14.78 -20.30
C ALA A 145 7.95 -14.79 -18.77
N ASN A 146 7.02 -14.00 -18.22
CA ASN A 146 6.75 -13.95 -16.79
C ASN A 146 6.13 -15.26 -16.27
N LEU A 147 5.25 -15.90 -17.04
CA LEU A 147 4.73 -17.25 -16.74
C LEU A 147 5.84 -18.29 -16.84
N ALA A 148 6.70 -18.25 -17.88
CA ALA A 148 7.82 -19.17 -18.04
C ALA A 148 8.84 -19.05 -16.90
N ARG A 149 9.11 -17.83 -16.42
CA ARG A 149 10.04 -17.57 -15.30
C ARG A 149 9.48 -18.04 -13.96
N ARG A 150 8.18 -17.82 -13.71
CA ARG A 150 7.52 -18.24 -12.46
C ARG A 150 6.03 -18.47 -12.69
N SER A 151 5.56 -19.69 -12.41
CA SER A 151 4.16 -20.10 -12.59
C SER A 151 3.20 -19.31 -11.70
N LEU A 152 1.93 -19.26 -12.09
CA LEU A 152 0.84 -18.72 -11.30
C LEU A 152 0.69 -19.49 -9.99
N THR A 153 0.84 -20.82 -9.99
CA THR A 153 0.81 -21.66 -8.78
C THR A 153 1.86 -21.20 -7.76
N ALA A 154 3.10 -20.99 -8.19
CA ALA A 154 4.18 -20.53 -7.31
C ALA A 154 3.93 -19.11 -6.78
N ARG A 155 3.40 -18.21 -7.62
CA ARG A 155 3.04 -16.84 -7.21
C ARG A 155 1.91 -16.84 -6.17
N VAL A 156 0.90 -17.71 -6.33
CA VAL A 156 -0.17 -17.92 -5.34
C VAL A 156 0.42 -18.42 -4.01
N ASP A 157 1.39 -19.33 -4.04
CA ASP A 157 2.05 -19.81 -2.82
C ASP A 157 2.82 -18.73 -2.10
N ASP A 158 3.56 -17.90 -2.82
CA ASP A 158 4.30 -16.79 -2.20
C ASP A 158 3.35 -15.77 -1.59
N ALA A 159 2.28 -15.40 -2.31
CA ALA A 159 1.23 -14.51 -1.81
C ALA A 159 0.53 -15.08 -0.56
N ARG A 160 0.42 -16.41 -0.45
CA ARG A 160 -0.11 -17.07 0.74
C ARG A 160 0.89 -17.16 1.89
N LYS A 161 2.19 -17.29 1.61
CA LYS A 161 3.25 -17.26 2.63
C LYS A 161 3.42 -15.87 3.24
N THR A 162 3.16 -14.82 2.46
CA THR A 162 3.16 -13.43 2.93
C THR A 162 1.84 -12.97 3.54
N ALA A 163 0.75 -13.72 3.33
CA ALA A 163 -0.48 -13.53 4.10
C ALA A 163 -0.20 -13.87 5.58
N THR A 164 -0.36 -12.89 6.46
CA THR A 164 -0.05 -13.00 7.89
C THR A 164 -0.62 -14.30 8.46
N PRO A 165 0.20 -15.20 9.03
CA PRO A 165 -0.29 -16.40 9.71
C PRO A 165 -1.34 -16.01 10.75
N ALA A 166 -2.36 -16.86 10.94
CA ALA A 166 -3.32 -16.68 12.01
C ALA A 166 -2.59 -16.76 13.35
N LEU A 167 -2.32 -15.61 13.97
CA LEU A 167 -1.78 -15.56 15.33
C LEU A 167 -2.91 -16.01 16.28
N ASN A 168 -2.71 -17.15 16.94
CA ASN A 168 -3.68 -17.72 17.89
C ASN A 168 -5.09 -17.96 17.31
N GLY A 169 -5.19 -18.38 16.04
CA GLY A 169 -6.47 -18.66 15.38
C GLY A 169 -7.29 -17.42 14.99
N LEU A 170 -6.65 -16.23 14.94
CA LEU A 170 -7.28 -14.98 14.51
C LEU A 170 -6.69 -14.48 13.19
N ARG A 171 -7.53 -13.96 12.30
CA ARG A 171 -7.13 -13.44 10.98
C ARG A 171 -7.82 -12.12 10.68
N ILE A 172 -7.08 -11.18 10.09
CA ILE A 172 -7.65 -9.92 9.61
C ILE A 172 -8.27 -10.12 8.24
N VAL A 173 -9.52 -9.66 8.07
CA VAL A 173 -10.25 -9.70 6.81
C VAL A 173 -10.59 -8.27 6.40
N GLN A 174 -10.33 -7.93 5.15
CA GLN A 174 -10.66 -6.60 4.63
C GLN A 174 -12.13 -6.51 4.27
N TYR A 175 -12.66 -5.29 4.30
CA TYR A 175 -14.01 -5.04 3.83
C TYR A 175 -14.24 -5.46 2.38
N SER A 176 -15.43 -6.02 2.17
CA SER A 176 -16.07 -6.19 0.89
C SER A 176 -17.56 -5.96 1.09
N GLU A 177 -18.29 -5.63 0.03
CA GLU A 177 -19.74 -5.42 0.09
C GLU A 177 -20.48 -6.64 0.67
N ALA A 178 -19.97 -7.86 0.44
CA ALA A 178 -20.49 -9.09 1.03
C ALA A 178 -20.39 -9.17 2.56
N LEU A 179 -19.50 -8.37 3.17
CA LEU A 179 -19.33 -8.26 4.62
C LEU A 179 -20.10 -7.08 5.24
N ALA A 180 -20.83 -6.28 4.44
CA ALA A 180 -21.68 -5.22 4.96
C ALA A 180 -22.74 -5.72 5.97
N PRO A 181 -23.39 -6.89 5.76
CA PRO A 181 -24.31 -7.44 6.77
C PRO A 181 -23.62 -7.78 8.10
N ALA A 182 -22.39 -8.32 8.06
CA ALA A 182 -21.62 -8.63 9.26
C ALA A 182 -21.18 -7.37 10.02
N PHE A 183 -20.78 -6.32 9.30
CA PHE A 183 -20.50 -4.99 9.88
C PHE A 183 -21.72 -4.44 10.61
N ALA A 184 -22.88 -4.49 9.95
CA ALA A 184 -24.13 -4.01 10.49
C ALA A 184 -24.58 -4.80 11.73
N GLU A 185 -24.51 -6.13 11.69
CA GLU A 185 -24.85 -7.01 12.81
C GLU A 185 -23.99 -6.71 14.04
N ILE A 186 -22.65 -6.74 13.90
CA ILE A 186 -21.72 -6.55 15.02
C ILE A 186 -21.86 -5.14 15.61
N THR A 187 -22.01 -4.13 14.75
CA THR A 187 -22.15 -2.75 15.20
C THR A 187 -23.47 -2.53 15.93
N ARG A 188 -24.59 -3.08 15.44
CA ARG A 188 -25.89 -2.98 16.13
C ARG A 188 -25.88 -3.71 17.47
N GLU A 189 -25.39 -4.96 17.51
CA GLU A 189 -25.28 -5.75 18.74
C GLU A 189 -24.52 -4.97 19.82
N TRP A 190 -23.40 -4.35 19.44
CA TRP A 190 -22.59 -3.58 20.37
C TRP A 190 -23.29 -2.28 20.82
N VAL A 191 -23.84 -1.49 19.87
CA VAL A 191 -24.48 -0.22 20.21
C VAL A 191 -25.71 -0.45 21.07
N GLU A 192 -26.61 -1.36 20.67
CA GLU A 192 -27.85 -1.65 21.40
C GLU A 192 -27.60 -2.28 22.78
N GLY A 193 -26.49 -2.99 22.94
CA GLY A 193 -26.09 -3.58 24.23
C GLY A 193 -25.74 -2.54 25.31
N PHE A 194 -25.35 -1.32 24.93
CA PHE A 194 -24.91 -0.28 25.88
C PHE A 194 -25.62 1.07 25.72
N PHE A 195 -26.15 1.38 24.54
CA PHE A 195 -26.69 2.68 24.15
C PHE A 195 -27.88 2.53 23.18
N LYS A 196 -28.48 3.65 22.79
CA LYS A 196 -29.47 3.69 21.70
C LYS A 196 -28.75 3.97 20.39
N ILE A 197 -29.24 3.38 19.29
CA ILE A 197 -28.76 3.69 17.93
C ILE A 197 -29.10 5.15 17.62
N GLU A 198 -28.07 5.96 17.35
CA GLU A 198 -28.19 7.36 16.94
C GLU A 198 -28.23 7.49 15.41
N ASN A 199 -28.58 8.66 14.88
CA ASN A 199 -28.69 8.86 13.44
C ASN A 199 -27.37 8.64 12.70
N GLU A 200 -26.25 9.03 13.32
CA GLU A 200 -24.91 8.81 12.76
C GLU A 200 -24.56 7.32 12.71
N ASP A 201 -25.00 6.52 13.70
CA ASP A 201 -24.86 5.05 13.65
C ASP A 201 -25.62 4.47 12.47
N ARG A 202 -26.90 4.85 12.30
CA ARG A 202 -27.76 4.34 11.24
C ARG A 202 -27.17 4.61 9.87
N ARG A 203 -26.72 5.84 9.62
CA ARG A 203 -26.11 6.25 8.35
C ARG A 203 -24.89 5.40 7.99
N ILE A 204 -24.01 5.15 8.97
CA ILE A 204 -22.78 4.36 8.77
C ILE A 204 -23.11 2.87 8.56
N ILE A 205 -24.08 2.34 9.30
CA ILE A 205 -24.49 0.93 9.24
C ILE A 205 -25.20 0.59 7.93
N GLU A 206 -26.05 1.49 7.42
CA GLU A 206 -26.86 1.27 6.22
C GLU A 206 -26.05 1.41 4.92
N ASP A 207 -25.04 2.28 4.89
CA ASP A 207 -24.18 2.50 3.73
C ASP A 207 -22.69 2.61 4.10
N PRO A 208 -22.05 1.52 4.57
CA PRO A 208 -20.62 1.54 4.89
C PRO A 208 -19.73 1.80 3.67
N GLN A 209 -20.17 1.42 2.47
CA GLN A 209 -19.46 1.68 1.22
C GLN A 209 -19.34 3.18 0.95
N GLY A 210 -20.48 3.89 0.85
CA GLY A 210 -20.50 5.32 0.52
C GLY A 210 -20.08 6.23 1.68
N THR A 211 -20.25 5.81 2.93
CA THR A 211 -19.89 6.62 4.10
C THR A 211 -18.44 6.46 4.55
N ILE A 212 -17.84 5.27 4.35
CA ILE A 212 -16.48 4.97 4.81
C ILE A 212 -15.54 4.78 3.63
N ILE A 213 -15.82 3.77 2.79
CA ILE A 213 -14.86 3.29 1.79
C ILE A 213 -14.65 4.32 0.68
N ASP A 214 -15.73 4.81 0.07
CA ASP A 214 -15.67 5.75 -1.06
C ASP A 214 -15.11 7.12 -0.64
N ARG A 215 -15.07 7.41 0.66
CA ARG A 215 -14.48 8.62 1.24
C ARG A 215 -13.01 8.47 1.63
N GLY A 216 -12.39 7.33 1.30
CA GLY A 216 -10.98 7.05 1.62
C GLY A 216 -10.74 6.50 3.03
N GLY A 217 -11.79 6.11 3.74
CA GLY A 217 -11.71 5.31 4.95
C GLY A 217 -11.54 3.82 4.66
N PHE A 218 -11.54 2.99 5.71
CA PHE A 218 -11.55 1.54 5.55
C PHE A 218 -12.27 0.85 6.72
N ILE A 219 -12.68 -0.40 6.50
CA ILE A 219 -13.20 -1.28 7.55
C ILE A 219 -12.35 -2.55 7.56
N LEU A 220 -11.94 -2.98 8.75
CA LEU A 220 -11.30 -4.27 8.97
C LEU A 220 -12.20 -5.15 9.85
N PHE A 221 -12.10 -6.44 9.62
CA PHE A 221 -12.74 -7.47 10.42
C PHE A 221 -11.68 -8.37 11.02
N VAL A 222 -12.05 -9.00 12.13
CA VAL A 222 -11.32 -10.14 12.66
C VAL A 222 -12.19 -11.39 12.53
N GLU A 223 -11.64 -12.39 11.86
CA GLU A 223 -12.16 -13.74 11.80
C GLU A 223 -11.47 -14.57 12.89
N ALA A 224 -12.25 -15.40 13.59
CA ALA A 224 -11.73 -16.41 14.50
C ALA A 224 -12.00 -17.81 13.94
N GLU A 225 -11.00 -18.67 14.02
CA GLU A 225 -11.09 -20.07 13.61
C GLU A 225 -12.25 -20.78 14.30
N GLY A 226 -13.12 -21.41 13.49
CA GLY A 226 -14.34 -22.08 13.93
C GLY A 226 -15.52 -21.17 14.31
N LEU A 227 -15.35 -19.84 14.31
CA LEU A 227 -16.41 -18.88 14.70
C LEU A 227 -16.76 -17.87 13.59
N GLY A 228 -15.99 -17.81 12.51
CA GLY A 228 -16.20 -16.86 11.42
C GLY A 228 -15.86 -15.42 11.83
N ILE A 229 -16.55 -14.44 11.25
CA ILE A 229 -16.33 -13.01 11.55
C ILE A 229 -16.87 -12.69 12.94
N VAL A 230 -15.96 -12.34 13.85
CA VAL A 230 -16.29 -12.11 15.26
C VAL A 230 -16.08 -10.66 15.70
N GLY A 231 -15.47 -9.82 14.88
CA GLY A 231 -15.32 -8.39 15.21
C GLY A 231 -15.09 -7.52 14.00
N THR A 232 -15.32 -6.22 14.18
CA THR A 232 -15.12 -5.19 13.17
C THR A 232 -14.63 -3.90 13.79
N CYS A 233 -13.93 -3.08 12.99
CA CYS A 233 -13.48 -1.75 13.33
C CYS A 233 -13.32 -0.94 12.05
N ALA A 234 -13.79 0.29 12.07
CA ALA A 234 -13.75 1.20 10.94
C ALA A 234 -12.84 2.40 11.22
N LEU A 235 -12.33 2.96 10.13
CA LEU A 235 -11.66 4.26 10.10
C LEU A 235 -12.39 5.16 9.12
N ILE A 236 -13.05 6.20 9.63
CA ILE A 236 -13.84 7.14 8.81
C ILE A 236 -13.07 8.43 8.63
N LYS A 237 -13.03 8.93 7.39
CA LYS A 237 -12.49 10.25 7.09
C LYS A 237 -13.48 11.34 7.54
N ILE A 238 -13.01 12.25 8.39
CA ILE A 238 -13.80 13.39 8.87
C ILE A 238 -13.50 14.62 8.03
N GLU A 239 -12.21 14.90 7.85
CA GLU A 239 -11.66 15.97 7.02
C GLU A 239 -10.43 15.42 6.27
N ASP A 240 -9.85 16.20 5.36
CA ASP A 240 -8.57 15.83 4.74
C ASP A 240 -7.50 15.63 5.82
N GLY A 241 -6.87 14.46 5.83
CA GLY A 241 -5.86 14.09 6.84
C GLY A 241 -6.40 13.73 8.23
N VAL A 242 -7.68 13.94 8.52
CA VAL A 242 -8.28 13.73 9.87
C VAL A 242 -9.26 12.56 9.86
N PHE A 243 -8.99 11.55 10.69
CA PHE A 243 -9.75 10.31 10.72
C PHE A 243 -10.23 9.93 12.12
N GLU A 244 -11.42 9.34 12.19
CA GLU A 244 -12.03 8.77 13.39
C GLU A 244 -11.94 7.24 13.34
N LEU A 245 -11.35 6.62 14.36
CA LEU A 245 -11.50 5.19 14.63
C LEU A 245 -12.86 4.97 15.30
N THR A 246 -13.70 4.17 14.67
CA THR A 246 -15.10 4.03 15.07
C THR A 246 -15.65 2.64 14.76
N LYS A 247 -16.87 2.38 15.25
CA LYS A 247 -17.60 1.10 15.12
C LYS A 247 -16.73 -0.12 15.48
N MET A 248 -15.89 0.02 16.49
CA MET A 248 -15.10 -1.09 17.02
C MET A 248 -15.97 -1.96 17.91
N GLY A 249 -16.17 -3.21 17.52
CA GLY A 249 -17.00 -4.17 18.25
C GLY A 249 -16.52 -5.60 18.04
N VAL A 250 -16.66 -6.43 19.08
CA VAL A 250 -16.39 -7.88 19.04
C VAL A 250 -17.57 -8.62 19.67
N LYS A 251 -18.08 -9.64 18.98
CA LYS A 251 -19.18 -10.49 19.44
C LYS A 251 -18.85 -11.14 20.78
N ALA A 252 -19.87 -11.35 21.63
CA ALA A 252 -19.68 -11.95 22.95
C ALA A 252 -19.03 -13.35 22.89
N SER A 253 -19.31 -14.10 21.83
CA SER A 253 -18.76 -15.46 21.57
C SER A 253 -17.23 -15.51 21.41
N ALA A 254 -16.58 -14.37 21.15
CA ALA A 254 -15.13 -14.28 20.97
C ALA A 254 -14.38 -13.53 22.09
N ARG A 255 -15.05 -13.27 23.23
CA ARG A 255 -14.41 -12.66 24.41
C ARG A 255 -13.28 -13.56 24.95
N GLY A 256 -12.25 -12.93 25.53
CA GLY A 256 -11.09 -13.65 26.08
C GLY A 256 -10.05 -14.11 25.04
N ARG A 257 -10.33 -14.00 23.73
CA ARG A 257 -9.40 -14.40 22.65
C ARG A 257 -8.46 -13.28 22.18
N LYS A 258 -8.47 -12.12 22.84
CA LYS A 258 -7.74 -10.90 22.41
C LYS A 258 -8.09 -10.40 21.00
N ALA A 259 -9.24 -10.79 20.45
CA ALA A 259 -9.68 -10.39 19.10
C ALA A 259 -9.77 -8.87 18.91
N GLY A 260 -10.20 -8.13 19.94
CA GLY A 260 -10.23 -6.66 19.90
C GLY A 260 -8.84 -6.03 19.83
N GLU A 261 -7.88 -6.52 20.62
CA GLU A 261 -6.50 -6.05 20.59
C GLU A 261 -5.82 -6.35 19.25
N PHE A 262 -6.01 -7.57 18.73
CA PHE A 262 -5.51 -7.98 17.43
C PHE A 262 -6.07 -7.14 16.28
N LEU A 263 -7.37 -6.84 16.32
CA LEU A 263 -8.03 -6.00 15.34
C LEU A 263 -7.55 -4.54 15.40
N LEU A 264 -7.44 -3.98 16.61
CA LEU A 264 -6.99 -2.61 16.82
C LEU A 264 -5.56 -2.41 16.32
N ASP A 265 -4.64 -3.33 16.62
CA ASP A 265 -3.26 -3.29 16.11
C ASP A 265 -3.22 -3.26 14.57
N ALA A 266 -4.06 -4.07 13.90
CA ALA A 266 -4.13 -4.08 12.45
C ALA A 266 -4.70 -2.77 11.86
N VAL A 267 -5.70 -2.18 12.51
CA VAL A 267 -6.27 -0.88 12.11
C VAL A 267 -5.24 0.21 12.25
N LEU A 268 -4.51 0.26 13.38
CA LEU A 268 -3.48 1.27 13.62
C LEU A 268 -2.33 1.16 12.62
N LYS A 269 -1.85 -0.04 12.32
CA LYS A 269 -0.82 -0.27 11.28
C LYS A 269 -1.26 0.24 9.91
N ARG A 270 -2.52 -0.02 9.52
CA ARG A 270 -3.06 0.48 8.26
C ARG A 270 -3.24 1.99 8.27
N ALA A 271 -3.70 2.56 9.40
CA ALA A 271 -3.84 4.00 9.57
C ALA A 271 -2.48 4.73 9.45
N GLU A 272 -1.42 4.19 10.06
CA GLU A 272 -0.06 4.75 9.96
C GLU A 272 0.45 4.75 8.51
N ALA A 273 0.14 3.70 7.74
CA ALA A 273 0.51 3.61 6.32
C ALA A 273 -0.25 4.59 5.41
N MET A 274 -1.38 5.16 5.86
CA MET A 274 -2.14 6.14 5.09
C MET A 274 -1.57 7.55 5.15
N GLY A 275 -0.56 7.81 6.00
CA GLY A 275 0.05 9.14 6.11
C GLY A 275 -0.90 10.21 6.65
N LEU A 276 -1.74 9.85 7.62
CA LEU A 276 -2.74 10.73 8.24
C LEU A 276 -2.09 11.87 9.03
N ASP A 277 -2.80 13.00 9.15
CA ASP A 277 -2.40 14.13 9.99
C ASP A 277 -2.92 13.97 11.43
N GLU A 278 -4.15 13.46 11.60
CA GLU A 278 -4.80 13.28 12.90
C GLU A 278 -5.65 12.00 12.92
N LEU A 279 -5.47 11.19 13.97
CA LEU A 279 -6.29 10.01 14.26
C LEU A 279 -6.85 10.12 15.67
N PHE A 280 -8.17 10.00 15.81
CA PHE A 280 -8.85 10.08 17.10
C PHE A 280 -9.97 9.06 17.22
N LEU A 281 -10.53 8.93 18.41
CA LEU A 281 -11.75 8.17 18.67
C LEU A 281 -12.64 8.88 19.69
N LEU A 282 -13.94 8.56 19.63
CA LEU A 282 -14.95 8.97 20.60
C LEU A 282 -15.50 7.73 21.31
N THR A 283 -15.57 7.78 22.62
CA THR A 283 -16.05 6.67 23.45
C THR A 283 -16.79 7.18 24.69
N ASN A 284 -17.13 6.26 25.59
CA ASN A 284 -17.84 6.56 26.82
C ASN A 284 -17.13 5.93 28.02
N ASP A 285 -17.06 6.64 29.14
CA ASP A 285 -16.43 6.19 30.39
C ASP A 285 -17.03 4.89 30.97
N LYS A 286 -18.31 4.59 30.69
CA LYS A 286 -18.96 3.31 31.04
C LYS A 286 -18.29 2.10 30.35
N LEU A 287 -17.57 2.34 29.25
CA LEU A 287 -16.87 1.31 28.49
C LEU A 287 -15.42 1.15 28.96
N GLY A 288 -15.20 0.99 30.27
CA GLY A 288 -13.86 0.97 30.86
C GLY A 288 -12.89 -0.04 30.22
N ALA A 289 -13.38 -1.22 29.78
CA ALA A 289 -12.55 -2.20 29.08
C ALA A 289 -12.07 -1.71 27.70
N ALA A 290 -12.89 -0.95 26.97
CA ALA A 290 -12.52 -0.35 25.69
C ALA A 290 -11.55 0.81 25.90
N VAL A 291 -11.82 1.70 26.87
CA VAL A 291 -10.92 2.80 27.23
C VAL A 291 -9.53 2.27 27.56
N HIS A 292 -9.44 1.25 28.42
CA HIS A 292 -8.16 0.63 28.77
C HIS A 292 -7.45 -0.01 27.57
N LEU A 293 -8.19 -0.62 26.65
CA LEU A 293 -7.63 -1.18 25.42
C LEU A 293 -7.00 -0.08 24.55
N TYR A 294 -7.66 1.08 24.41
CA TYR A 294 -7.15 2.20 23.65
C TYR A 294 -5.91 2.84 24.31
N GLU A 295 -5.94 3.04 25.63
CA GLU A 295 -4.78 3.52 26.40
C GLU A 295 -3.57 2.61 26.21
N LYS A 296 -3.78 1.29 26.33
CA LYS A 296 -2.73 0.29 26.10
C LYS A 296 -2.18 0.35 24.67
N ALA A 297 -3.03 0.63 23.69
CA ALA A 297 -2.62 0.80 22.30
C ALA A 297 -1.90 2.14 22.04
N GLY A 298 -1.86 3.05 23.00
CA GLY A 298 -1.13 4.32 22.92
C GLY A 298 -2.02 5.55 22.67
N PHE A 299 -3.35 5.40 22.65
CA PHE A 299 -4.24 6.56 22.65
C PHE A 299 -4.13 7.35 23.95
N GLN A 300 -4.25 8.67 23.84
CA GLN A 300 -4.18 9.61 24.95
C GLN A 300 -5.49 10.38 25.04
N HIS A 301 -6.01 10.59 26.25
CA HIS A 301 -7.19 11.42 26.46
C HIS A 301 -6.93 12.85 25.97
N ASP A 302 -7.87 13.41 25.20
CA ASP A 302 -7.68 14.69 24.52
C ASP A 302 -8.95 15.55 24.58
N ALA A 303 -8.90 16.61 25.40
CA ALA A 303 -10.00 17.54 25.59
C ALA A 303 -10.30 18.41 24.36
N GLU A 304 -9.32 18.62 23.48
CA GLU A 304 -9.51 19.36 22.24
C GLU A 304 -10.29 18.53 21.22
N ILE A 305 -9.98 17.23 21.09
CA ILE A 305 -10.80 16.31 20.28
C ILE A 305 -12.23 16.29 20.83
N MET A 306 -12.42 16.23 22.16
CA MET A 306 -13.75 16.28 22.75
C MET A 306 -14.50 17.57 22.39
N ARG A 307 -13.83 18.72 22.46
CA ARG A 307 -14.40 20.02 22.09
C ARG A 307 -14.78 20.08 20.60
N ARG A 308 -13.96 19.52 19.71
CA ARG A 308 -14.16 19.57 18.25
C ARG A 308 -15.20 18.57 17.75
N PHE A 309 -15.16 17.34 18.26
CA PHE A 309 -15.91 16.22 17.68
C PHE A 309 -16.88 15.53 18.65
N GLY A 310 -16.86 15.86 19.94
CA GLY A 310 -17.71 15.21 20.95
C GLY A 310 -19.22 15.31 20.66
N GLY A 311 -19.66 16.36 19.95
CA GLY A 311 -21.07 16.55 19.57
C GLY A 311 -21.59 15.56 18.50
N ARG A 312 -20.74 14.71 17.92
CA ARG A 312 -21.14 13.72 16.91
C ARG A 312 -22.00 12.59 17.46
N TYR A 313 -21.79 12.24 18.72
CA TYR A 313 -22.57 11.22 19.41
C TYR A 313 -22.99 11.75 20.77
N ALA A 314 -24.29 11.80 21.03
CA ALA A 314 -24.82 12.29 22.30
C ALA A 314 -24.31 11.46 23.49
N ARG A 315 -24.00 10.17 23.25
CA ARG A 315 -23.41 9.28 24.26
C ARG A 315 -21.93 9.52 24.55
N ALA A 316 -21.17 10.20 23.69
CA ALA A 316 -19.72 10.31 23.89
C ALA A 316 -19.41 11.28 25.04
N ASN A 317 -18.58 10.85 25.99
CA ASN A 317 -18.05 11.71 27.06
C ASN A 317 -16.53 11.54 27.27
N VAL A 318 -15.89 10.68 26.47
CA VAL A 318 -14.45 10.49 26.42
C VAL A 318 -14.00 10.63 24.97
N ALA A 319 -12.94 11.40 24.75
CA ALA A 319 -12.28 11.52 23.45
C ALA A 319 -10.79 11.25 23.62
N MET A 320 -10.21 10.51 22.67
CA MET A 320 -8.79 10.16 22.71
C MET A 320 -8.14 10.37 21.36
N ARG A 321 -6.89 10.83 21.35
CA ARG A 321 -6.05 11.02 20.17
C ARG A 321 -4.98 9.93 20.12
N TYR A 322 -4.72 9.38 18.94
CA TYR A 322 -3.57 8.50 18.71
C TYR A 322 -2.37 9.33 18.24
N PRO A 323 -1.19 9.19 18.87
CA PRO A 323 0.01 9.87 18.43
C PRO A 323 0.52 9.22 17.14
N LEU A 324 0.18 9.82 15.99
CA LEU A 324 0.72 9.48 14.68
C LEU A 324 2.19 9.92 14.56
N GLU A 325 3.08 9.29 15.33
CA GLU A 325 4.52 9.37 15.06
C GLU A 325 4.87 8.23 14.11
N THR A 326 5.02 8.52 12.81
CA THR A 326 5.43 7.46 11.88
C THR A 326 6.75 6.83 12.36
N LYS A 327 6.79 5.49 12.40
CA LYS A 327 7.99 4.72 12.75
C LYS A 327 9.21 5.19 11.94
N ASP A 328 8.96 5.58 10.68
CA ASP A 328 9.92 6.21 9.79
C ASP A 328 10.42 7.58 10.28
N LYS A 329 9.56 8.50 10.75
CA LYS A 329 10.02 9.79 11.31
C LYS A 329 10.79 9.61 12.62
N ARG A 330 10.44 8.63 13.46
CA ARG A 330 11.25 8.27 14.65
C ARG A 330 12.62 7.73 14.25
N MET A 331 12.68 6.76 13.34
CA MET A 331 13.95 6.18 12.85
C MET A 331 14.83 7.22 12.17
N VAL A 332 14.25 8.14 11.39
CA VAL A 332 14.98 9.24 10.75
C VAL A 332 15.52 10.24 11.76
N LYS A 333 14.79 10.53 12.84
CA LYS A 333 15.31 11.36 13.95
C LYS A 333 16.55 10.73 14.60
N VAL A 334 16.59 9.41 14.74
CA VAL A 334 17.73 8.67 15.31
C VAL A 334 18.76 8.19 14.27
N ALA A 335 18.57 8.49 12.98
CA ALA A 335 19.50 8.11 11.92
C ALA A 335 20.90 8.67 12.20
N ARG A 336 21.93 7.87 11.97
CA ARG A 336 23.33 8.26 12.16
C ARG A 336 23.86 8.85 10.87
N ILE A 337 24.54 9.99 10.96
CA ILE A 337 25.22 10.62 9.82
C ILE A 337 26.72 10.43 10.04
N ARG A 338 27.42 9.89 9.04
CA ARG A 338 28.86 9.66 9.10
C ARG A 338 29.54 9.90 7.75
N PRO A 339 30.85 10.18 7.72
CA PRO A 339 31.63 10.18 6.48
C PRO A 339 31.50 8.85 5.74
N ALA A 340 31.32 8.92 4.43
CA ALA A 340 31.26 7.79 3.51
C ALA A 340 32.64 7.58 2.87
N ARG A 341 33.39 6.59 3.37
CA ARG A 341 34.80 6.37 2.98
C ARG A 341 35.12 4.93 2.61
N SER A 342 34.33 3.98 3.10
CA SER A 342 34.52 2.57 2.74
C SER A 342 33.95 2.31 1.35
N ARG A 343 34.38 1.21 0.72
CA ARG A 343 33.85 0.78 -0.59
C ARG A 343 32.33 0.61 -0.56
N ASP A 344 31.79 0.06 0.52
CA ASP A 344 30.35 -0.16 0.69
C ASP A 344 29.60 1.17 0.82
N ASP A 345 30.15 2.12 1.58
CA ASP A 345 29.54 3.46 1.68
C ASP A 345 29.47 4.16 0.33
N LEU A 346 30.54 4.04 -0.48
CA LEU A 346 30.61 4.66 -1.79
C LEU A 346 29.61 4.01 -2.76
N ALA A 347 29.38 2.70 -2.65
CA ALA A 347 28.34 2.01 -3.41
C ALA A 347 26.93 2.49 -3.02
N GLU A 348 26.66 2.72 -1.73
CA GLU A 348 25.38 3.25 -1.27
C GLU A 348 25.16 4.71 -1.67
N VAL A 349 26.20 5.55 -1.61
CA VAL A 349 26.14 6.93 -2.13
C VAL A 349 25.91 6.94 -3.64
N ALA A 350 26.58 6.05 -4.39
CA ALA A 350 26.35 5.89 -5.82
C ALA A 350 24.89 5.56 -6.12
N GLN A 351 24.27 4.66 -5.36
CA GLN A 351 22.84 4.35 -5.53
C GLN A 351 21.95 5.55 -5.19
N LEU A 352 22.21 6.26 -4.08
CA LEU A 352 21.45 7.45 -3.71
C LEU A 352 21.57 8.58 -4.74
N PHE A 353 22.71 8.70 -5.43
CA PHE A 353 22.86 9.66 -6.53
C PHE A 353 21.97 9.30 -7.71
N ARG A 354 21.88 8.01 -8.08
CA ARG A 354 20.97 7.54 -9.13
C ARG A 354 19.51 7.74 -8.75
N ASP A 355 19.14 7.39 -7.52
CA ASP A 355 17.78 7.62 -7.00
C ASP A 355 17.38 9.11 -7.06
N TYR A 356 18.33 10.02 -6.81
CA TYR A 356 18.12 11.46 -6.97
C TYR A 356 17.93 11.86 -8.44
N ALA A 357 18.73 11.31 -9.36
CA ALA A 357 18.62 11.56 -10.80
C ALA A 357 17.24 11.15 -11.34
N ASP A 358 16.78 9.95 -10.95
CA ASP A 358 15.46 9.43 -11.33
C ASP A 358 14.33 10.33 -10.80
N LEU A 359 14.45 10.82 -9.56
CA LEU A 359 13.45 11.68 -8.94
C LEU A 359 13.27 13.02 -9.68
N ILE A 360 14.37 13.65 -10.13
CA ILE A 360 14.28 14.96 -10.78
C ILE A 360 13.84 14.86 -12.25
N GLY A 361 13.83 13.65 -12.83
CA GLY A 361 13.31 13.39 -14.18
C GLY A 361 14.06 14.12 -15.30
N VAL A 362 15.31 14.52 -15.05
CA VAL A 362 16.17 15.22 -16.02
C VAL A 362 17.21 14.24 -16.54
N ASP A 363 17.40 14.21 -17.86
CA ASP A 363 18.45 13.43 -18.50
C ASP A 363 19.85 13.99 -18.18
N LEU A 364 20.41 13.53 -17.05
CA LEU A 364 21.77 13.85 -16.61
C LEU A 364 22.85 13.12 -17.43
N THR A 365 22.48 12.25 -18.39
CA THR A 365 23.44 11.48 -19.19
C THR A 365 24.29 12.35 -20.13
N SER A 366 23.85 13.59 -20.37
CA SER A 366 24.63 14.61 -21.09
C SER A 366 25.79 15.23 -20.30
N GLN A 367 25.91 14.96 -18.99
CA GLN A 367 26.96 15.53 -18.15
C GLN A 367 27.61 14.49 -17.24
N ASN A 368 28.59 13.73 -17.73
CA ASN A 368 29.66 13.12 -16.91
C ASN A 368 29.21 12.43 -15.58
N PHE A 369 27.92 12.06 -15.46
CA PHE A 369 27.26 11.76 -14.19
C PHE A 369 27.50 10.31 -13.85
N GLU A 370 27.33 9.43 -14.83
CA GLU A 370 27.77 8.04 -14.72
C GLU A 370 29.28 7.96 -14.48
N ALA A 371 30.07 8.86 -15.07
CA ALA A 371 31.50 8.95 -14.78
C ALA A 371 31.77 9.47 -13.36
N GLU A 372 31.01 10.45 -12.85
CA GLU A 372 31.09 10.94 -11.47
C GLU A 372 30.74 9.82 -10.47
N VAL A 373 29.64 9.10 -10.71
CA VAL A 373 29.15 7.98 -9.90
C VAL A 373 30.15 6.81 -9.92
N ALA A 374 30.70 6.47 -11.09
CA ALA A 374 31.69 5.40 -11.24
C ALA A 374 33.04 5.71 -10.57
N ASN A 375 33.39 6.99 -10.43
CA ASN A 375 34.68 7.44 -9.89
C ASN A 375 34.59 7.96 -8.45
N LEU A 376 33.53 7.66 -7.70
CA LEU A 376 33.41 8.07 -6.29
C LEU A 376 34.59 7.49 -5.46
N PRO A 377 35.16 8.28 -4.52
CA PRO A 377 34.70 9.59 -4.09
C PRO A 377 35.17 10.75 -5.00
N GLY A 378 36.11 10.55 -5.92
CA GLY A 378 36.52 11.56 -6.91
C GLY A 378 36.84 12.93 -6.29
N ALA A 379 36.19 13.98 -6.79
CA ALA A 379 36.31 15.35 -6.27
C ALA A 379 35.79 15.53 -4.83
N TYR A 380 35.04 14.57 -4.30
CA TYR A 380 34.56 14.54 -2.92
C TYR A 380 35.56 13.86 -1.95
N ALA A 381 36.75 13.47 -2.41
CA ALA A 381 37.74 12.83 -1.56
C ALA A 381 38.35 13.80 -0.52
N PRO A 382 38.55 13.37 0.73
CA PRO A 382 39.32 14.14 1.72
C PRO A 382 40.77 14.39 1.28
N PRO A 383 41.42 15.48 1.73
CA PRO A 383 40.91 16.47 2.68
C PRO A 383 40.11 17.61 2.04
N ALA A 384 40.06 17.67 0.70
CA ALA A 384 39.50 18.82 -0.02
C ALA A 384 37.98 18.69 -0.24
N GLY A 385 37.45 17.46 -0.28
CA GLY A 385 36.01 17.16 -0.27
C GLY A 385 35.63 16.20 0.85
N GLU A 386 34.33 15.92 0.98
CA GLU A 386 33.81 14.84 1.84
C GLU A 386 32.42 14.40 1.35
N LEU A 387 32.12 13.11 1.52
CA LEU A 387 30.76 12.56 1.36
C LEU A 387 30.22 12.17 2.73
N PHE A 388 28.94 12.46 2.97
CA PHE A 388 28.23 12.00 4.16
C PHE A 388 27.07 11.09 3.77
N LEU A 389 26.88 10.03 4.55
CA LEU A 389 25.80 9.07 4.43
C LEU A 389 24.95 9.10 5.71
N ALA A 390 23.64 9.20 5.55
CA ALA A 390 22.65 9.03 6.61
C ALA A 390 22.10 7.61 6.57
N ILE A 391 22.22 6.91 7.69
CA ILE A 391 21.81 5.51 7.83
C ILE A 391 20.85 5.37 9.01
N ASN A 392 19.74 4.68 8.80
CA ASN A 392 18.82 4.31 9.87
C ASN A 392 19.48 3.31 10.85
N PRO A 393 18.92 3.15 12.07
CA PRO A 393 19.41 2.15 13.03
C PRO A 393 19.39 0.70 12.51
N ASP A 394 18.52 0.40 11.55
CA ASP A 394 18.40 -0.89 10.89
C ASP A 394 19.45 -1.13 9.78
N GLY A 395 20.32 -0.15 9.52
CA GLY A 395 21.36 -0.23 8.49
C GLY A 395 20.95 0.34 7.14
N THR A 396 19.70 0.79 6.96
CA THR A 396 19.21 1.28 5.65
C THR A 396 19.75 2.67 5.34
N PRO A 397 20.38 2.90 4.17
CA PRO A 397 20.79 4.24 3.72
C PRO A 397 19.61 5.07 3.22
N ILE A 398 19.44 6.26 3.80
CA ILE A 398 18.24 7.09 3.61
C ILE A 398 18.50 8.50 3.10
N GLY A 399 19.77 8.90 3.01
CA GLY A 399 20.14 10.20 2.44
C GLY A 399 21.64 10.41 2.40
N CYS A 400 22.08 11.38 1.62
CA CYS A 400 23.48 11.73 1.45
C CYS A 400 23.67 13.22 1.18
N VAL A 401 24.90 13.68 1.31
CA VAL A 401 25.34 14.98 0.79
C VAL A 401 26.84 14.94 0.49
N GLY A 402 27.26 15.64 -0.56
CA GLY A 402 28.66 15.83 -0.90
C GLY A 402 29.07 17.29 -0.82
N LEU A 403 30.34 17.51 -0.48
CA LEU A 403 31.02 18.78 -0.70
C LEU A 403 32.31 18.55 -1.49
N ARG A 404 32.59 19.45 -2.42
CA ARG A 404 33.80 19.40 -3.26
C ARG A 404 34.43 20.78 -3.42
N PRO A 405 35.73 20.87 -3.74
CA PRO A 405 36.35 22.14 -4.11
C PRO A 405 35.64 22.77 -5.32
N PHE A 406 35.53 24.09 -5.34
CA PHE A 406 34.96 24.81 -6.48
C PHE A 406 35.77 26.08 -6.76
N GLU A 407 36.35 26.15 -7.98
CA GLU A 407 37.34 27.15 -8.41
C GLU A 407 38.64 27.15 -7.57
N ALA A 408 39.71 27.73 -8.11
CA ALA A 408 40.96 27.89 -7.36
C ALA A 408 40.77 28.96 -6.26
N GLY A 409 40.57 28.55 -5.01
CA GLY A 409 40.35 29.47 -3.90
C GLY A 409 39.82 28.82 -2.62
N ARG A 410 39.31 29.65 -1.70
CA ARG A 410 38.68 29.22 -0.43
C ARG A 410 37.16 28.97 -0.58
N ARG A 411 36.71 28.45 -1.73
CA ARG A 411 35.30 28.16 -2.02
C ARG A 411 35.08 26.66 -2.24
N CYS A 412 33.95 26.17 -1.77
CA CYS A 412 33.49 24.81 -2.00
C CYS A 412 32.05 24.80 -2.53
N GLU A 413 31.66 23.71 -3.17
CA GLU A 413 30.30 23.50 -3.65
C GLU A 413 29.62 22.39 -2.86
N LEU A 414 28.41 22.65 -2.38
CA LEU A 414 27.50 21.62 -1.86
C LEU A 414 26.81 20.95 -3.05
N LYS A 415 26.91 19.63 -3.15
CA LYS A 415 26.31 18.85 -4.22
C LYS A 415 25.54 17.66 -3.65
N ARG A 416 24.51 17.23 -4.39
CA ARG A 416 23.81 15.95 -4.18
C ARG A 416 23.24 15.79 -2.76
N LEU A 417 22.74 16.87 -2.16
CA LEU A 417 21.96 16.79 -0.91
C LEU A 417 20.62 16.10 -1.22
N PHE A 418 20.48 14.86 -0.79
CA PHE A 418 19.32 14.04 -1.08
C PHE A 418 18.84 13.27 0.15
N VAL A 419 17.51 13.16 0.27
CA VAL A 419 16.82 12.33 1.26
C VAL A 419 15.73 11.59 0.53
N ARG A 420 15.69 10.24 0.67
CA ARG A 420 14.73 9.39 -0.01
C ARG A 420 13.27 9.89 0.21
N PRO A 421 12.39 9.78 -0.79
CA PRO A 421 10.95 10.02 -0.58
C PRO A 421 10.39 9.14 0.55
N GLY A 422 9.35 9.62 1.25
CA GLY A 422 8.75 8.91 2.39
C GLY A 422 9.42 9.14 3.75
N VAL A 423 10.70 9.52 3.78
CA VAL A 423 11.46 9.83 5.02
C VAL A 423 11.77 11.32 5.20
N GLN A 424 11.15 12.17 4.39
CA GLN A 424 11.32 13.63 4.43
C GLN A 424 10.49 14.28 5.55
N GLY A 425 10.90 15.49 5.99
CA GLY A 425 10.16 16.25 7.01
C GLY A 425 10.51 15.97 8.46
N ALA A 426 11.49 15.09 8.73
CA ALA A 426 12.01 14.83 10.09
C ALA A 426 13.32 15.60 10.41
N GLY A 427 13.63 16.65 9.64
CA GLY A 427 14.84 17.48 9.84
C GLY A 427 16.15 16.87 9.33
N LEU A 428 16.13 15.69 8.68
CA LEU A 428 17.36 15.04 8.19
C LEU A 428 18.15 15.87 7.17
N GLY A 429 17.48 16.53 6.23
CA GLY A 429 18.14 17.40 5.25
C GLY A 429 18.92 18.54 5.93
N ARG A 430 18.36 19.12 7.00
CA ARG A 430 19.06 20.14 7.80
C ARG A 430 20.29 19.57 8.48
N ARG A 431 20.19 18.37 9.08
CA ARG A 431 21.31 17.70 9.75
C ARG A 431 22.44 17.33 8.77
N LEU A 432 22.10 16.87 7.57
CA LEU A 432 23.07 16.61 6.49
C LEU A 432 23.77 17.90 6.05
N LEU A 433 23.02 18.99 5.87
CA LEU A 433 23.60 20.30 5.56
C LEU A 433 24.53 20.80 6.67
N ASP A 434 24.14 20.65 7.94
CA ASP A 434 24.95 21.09 9.08
C ASP A 434 26.30 20.35 9.15
N VAL A 435 26.34 19.03 8.89
CA VAL A 435 27.62 18.29 8.87
C VAL A 435 28.50 18.70 7.69
N ALA A 436 27.92 18.99 6.53
CA ALA A 436 28.67 19.46 5.36
C ALA A 436 29.26 20.86 5.60
N LEU A 437 28.48 21.78 6.20
CA LEU A 437 28.97 23.11 6.59
C LEU A 437 30.10 23.02 7.62
N ALA A 438 29.99 22.13 8.61
CA ALA A 438 31.04 21.92 9.60
C ALA A 438 32.32 21.36 8.94
N ALA A 439 32.19 20.41 8.02
CA ALA A 439 33.31 19.85 7.28
C ALA A 439 33.99 20.89 6.37
N ALA A 440 33.21 21.75 5.70
CA ALA A 440 33.73 22.81 4.86
C ALA A 440 34.55 23.83 5.66
N ARG A 441 34.05 24.26 6.83
CA ARG A 441 34.81 25.12 7.75
C ARG A 441 36.10 24.47 8.22
N LYS A 442 36.05 23.18 8.56
CA LYS A 442 37.23 22.42 8.99
C LYS A 442 38.28 22.30 7.88
N ALA A 443 37.85 22.20 6.62
CA ALA A 443 38.72 22.18 5.45
C ALA A 443 39.28 23.58 5.09
N GLY A 444 38.86 24.64 5.78
CA GLY A 444 39.38 26.00 5.59
C GLY A 444 38.67 26.81 4.50
N TYR A 445 37.51 26.34 4.02
CA TYR A 445 36.69 27.12 3.09
C TYR A 445 36.05 28.32 3.78
N ARG A 446 35.98 29.44 3.05
CA ARG A 446 35.34 30.70 3.46
C ARG A 446 33.97 30.89 2.85
N GLU A 447 33.65 30.19 1.78
CA GLU A 447 32.35 30.29 1.13
C GLU A 447 31.90 28.91 0.63
N MET A 448 30.60 28.64 0.76
CA MET A 448 29.94 27.49 0.17
C MET A 448 28.90 27.97 -0.84
N VAL A 449 28.97 27.42 -2.06
CA VAL A 449 28.00 27.69 -3.13
C VAL A 449 27.20 26.44 -3.47
N LEU A 450 26.00 26.63 -4.02
CA LEU A 450 25.19 25.54 -4.59
C LEU A 450 24.24 26.07 -5.65
N ASP A 451 23.83 25.17 -6.54
CA ASP A 451 22.71 25.37 -7.45
C ASP A 451 21.56 24.42 -7.08
N CYS A 452 20.32 24.88 -7.30
CA CYS A 452 19.12 24.15 -6.99
C CYS A 452 18.07 24.34 -8.10
N LEU A 453 17.38 23.28 -8.47
CA LEU A 453 16.32 23.35 -9.48
C LEU A 453 15.04 23.99 -8.89
N PRO A 454 14.31 24.83 -9.65
CA PRO A 454 13.11 25.51 -9.16
C PRO A 454 12.04 24.60 -8.55
N GLN A 455 11.88 23.40 -9.09
CA GLN A 455 10.89 22.42 -8.61
C GLN A 455 11.23 21.82 -7.22
N LEU A 456 12.43 22.06 -6.68
CA LEU A 456 12.85 21.54 -5.38
C LEU A 456 12.52 22.53 -4.25
N GLU A 457 11.25 22.91 -4.12
CA GLU A 457 10.75 23.95 -3.18
C GLU A 457 11.20 23.72 -1.73
N LYS A 458 11.18 22.47 -1.26
CA LYS A 458 11.63 22.12 0.10
C LYS A 458 13.13 22.38 0.32
N ALA A 459 13.95 22.16 -0.70
CA ALA A 459 15.39 22.42 -0.64
C ALA A 459 15.66 23.92 -0.69
N ILE A 460 14.98 24.66 -1.57
CA ILE A 460 15.01 26.13 -1.63
C ILE A 460 14.68 26.72 -0.26
N ALA A 461 13.58 26.30 0.35
CA ALA A 461 13.15 26.79 1.66
C ALA A 461 14.11 26.40 2.80
N LEU A 462 14.86 25.30 2.67
CA LEU A 462 15.94 24.94 3.60
C LEU A 462 17.11 25.89 3.46
N TYR A 463 17.56 26.18 2.23
CA TYR A 463 18.70 27.08 1.99
C TYR A 463 18.39 28.52 2.44
N ASP A 464 17.21 29.04 2.09
CA ASP A 464 16.74 30.36 2.52
C ASP A 464 16.74 30.48 4.07
N ARG A 465 16.33 29.42 4.80
CA ARG A 465 16.30 29.39 6.27
C ARG A 465 17.65 29.11 6.93
N THR A 466 18.65 28.64 6.19
CA THR A 466 19.98 28.29 6.72
C THR A 466 21.02 29.39 6.48
N GLY A 467 20.57 30.56 6.02
CA GLY A 467 21.41 31.73 5.80
C GLY A 467 22.30 31.59 4.57
N PHE A 468 21.85 30.86 3.55
CA PHE A 468 22.34 31.04 2.18
C PHE A 468 21.61 32.24 1.56
N ALA A 469 22.35 33.08 0.84
CA ALA A 469 21.81 34.16 0.04
C ALA A 469 21.75 33.74 -1.43
N ARG A 470 20.72 34.19 -2.15
CA ARG A 470 20.65 33.99 -3.60
C ARG A 470 21.73 34.83 -4.29
N THR A 471 22.35 34.28 -5.32
CA THR A 471 23.46 34.92 -6.04
C THR A 471 23.30 34.79 -7.56
N ALA A 472 24.13 35.51 -8.31
CA ALA A 472 24.20 35.36 -9.76
C ALA A 472 24.74 33.96 -10.14
N PRO A 473 24.42 33.43 -11.33
CA PRO A 473 25.01 32.19 -11.81
C PRO A 473 26.53 32.23 -11.75
N TYR A 474 27.13 31.28 -11.03
CA TYR A 474 28.59 31.16 -10.90
C TYR A 474 29.17 30.09 -11.84
N TRP A 475 28.32 29.36 -12.57
CA TRP A 475 28.69 28.49 -13.69
C TRP A 475 27.51 28.36 -14.66
N ASN A 476 27.78 27.88 -15.87
CA ASN A 476 26.74 27.70 -16.88
C ASN A 476 26.04 26.35 -16.72
N ASN A 477 24.94 26.33 -15.97
CA ASN A 477 24.14 25.11 -15.79
C ASN A 477 23.41 24.75 -17.11
N VAL A 478 23.45 23.47 -17.46
CA VAL A 478 22.78 22.94 -18.66
C VAL A 478 21.26 22.91 -18.47
N ILE A 479 20.78 22.97 -17.23
CA ILE A 479 19.35 23.01 -16.90
C ILE A 479 18.91 24.48 -16.77
N PRO A 480 18.04 24.98 -17.67
CA PRO A 480 17.53 26.35 -17.60
C PRO A 480 16.76 26.60 -16.29
N GLY A 481 16.94 27.79 -15.72
CA GLY A 481 16.18 28.23 -14.55
C GLY A 481 16.76 27.82 -13.19
N ALA A 482 17.94 27.19 -13.14
CA ALA A 482 18.61 26.90 -11.86
C ALA A 482 18.77 28.15 -10.98
N ILE A 483 18.50 28.00 -9.69
CA ILE A 483 18.65 29.05 -8.67
C ILE A 483 19.97 28.83 -7.96
N TYR A 484 20.78 29.88 -7.84
CA TYR A 484 22.12 29.82 -7.25
C TYR A 484 22.12 30.45 -5.86
N PHE A 485 22.86 29.84 -4.96
CA PHE A 485 23.00 30.25 -3.57
C PHE A 485 24.47 30.30 -3.17
N ALA A 486 24.80 31.23 -2.27
CA ALA A 486 26.10 31.35 -1.63
C ALA A 486 25.94 31.59 -0.12
N LYS A 487 26.87 31.08 0.67
CA LYS A 487 26.94 31.30 2.11
C LYS A 487 28.37 31.55 2.55
N ASP A 488 28.58 32.68 3.23
CA ASP A 488 29.82 32.96 3.96
C ASP A 488 29.95 32.02 5.16
N LEU A 489 31.12 31.39 5.29
CA LEU A 489 31.47 30.43 6.35
C LEU A 489 32.37 31.04 7.43
N ALA A 490 32.85 32.27 7.25
CA ALA A 490 33.72 32.98 8.19
C ALA A 490 32.97 33.59 9.39
N ALA A 491 31.64 33.60 9.34
CA ALA A 491 30.75 34.08 10.41
C ALA A 491 30.46 33.03 11.49
#